data_AF-A0A9P6GQ22-F1
#
_entry.id   AF-A0A9P6GQ22-F1
#
_cell.length_a   1.000
_cell.length_b   1.000
_cell.length_c   1.000
_cell.angle_alpha   90.00
_cell.angle_beta   90.00
_cell.angle_gamma   90.00
#
_symmetry.space_group_name_H-M   'P 1'
#
loop_
_entity.id
_entity.type
_entity.pdbx_description
1 polymer ?
#
loop_
_entity_poly.entity_id
_entity_poly.type
_entity_poly.pdbx_seq_one_letter_code
_entity_poly.pdbx_strand_id
1 'polypeptide(L)'
;MSTSQSKADLIDERKANLPLPEDPPVASDFNSADARTVNVGSGGQASDISRSGFDGETLASTGRQAKDGLDGIPNDAVTRDAKDKAGLAQTTGKDYGTPSAAK
;
A
#
# COMPACT_ATOMS: atom_id res chain seq x y z
N MET A 1 -17.67 41.01 -27.68
CA MET A 1 -17.72 39.60 -28.12
C MET A 1 -16.46 38.93 -27.61
N SER A 2 -16.52 38.25 -26.45
CA SER A 2 -15.36 37.52 -25.93
C SER A 2 -15.22 36.24 -26.74
N THR A 3 -14.24 36.19 -27.63
CA THR A 3 -13.85 34.97 -28.36
C THR A 3 -13.24 33.99 -27.37
N SER A 4 -14.10 33.31 -26.62
CA SER A 4 -13.70 32.19 -25.78
C SER A 4 -13.31 31.05 -26.69
N GLN A 5 -12.01 30.89 -26.95
CA GLN A 5 -11.49 29.68 -27.59
C GLN A 5 -11.99 28.44 -26.84
N SER A 6 -12.25 27.36 -27.57
CA SER A 6 -12.69 26.14 -26.93
C SER A 6 -11.57 25.63 -26.02
N LYS A 7 -11.94 24.99 -24.90
CA LYS A 7 -10.96 24.42 -23.96
C LYS A 7 -10.02 23.42 -24.65
N ALA A 8 -10.49 22.76 -25.71
CA ALA A 8 -9.68 21.88 -26.55
C ALA A 8 -8.57 22.64 -27.27
N ASP A 9 -8.91 23.76 -27.92
CA ASP A 9 -7.95 24.60 -28.66
C ASP A 9 -6.84 25.11 -27.72
N LEU A 10 -7.20 25.54 -26.51
CA LEU A 10 -6.24 26.00 -25.50
C LEU A 10 -5.31 24.88 -25.02
N ILE A 11 -5.80 23.64 -24.93
CA ILE A 11 -4.98 22.49 -24.52
C ILE A 11 -3.99 22.13 -25.62
N ASP A 12 -4.42 22.16 -26.88
CA ASP A 12 -3.56 21.85 -28.03
C ASP A 12 -2.45 22.89 -28.22
N GLU A 13 -2.78 24.18 -28.08
CA GLU A 13 -1.81 25.27 -28.10
C GLU A 13 -0.74 25.12 -27.00
N ARG A 14 -1.15 24.73 -25.78
CA ARG A 14 -0.23 24.58 -24.65
C ARG A 14 0.65 23.34 -24.76
N LYS A 15 0.13 22.22 -25.30
CA LYS A 15 0.92 21.01 -25.57
C LYS A 15 1.99 21.27 -26.64
N ALA A 16 1.64 22.02 -27.68
CA ALA A 16 2.58 22.34 -28.77
C ALA A 16 3.74 23.23 -28.33
N ASN A 17 3.53 24.07 -27.30
CA ASN A 17 4.54 24.98 -26.75
C ASN A 17 5.29 24.41 -25.53
N LEU A 18 5.09 23.14 -25.18
CA LEU A 18 5.82 22.52 -24.08
C LEU A 18 7.27 22.24 -24.54
N PRO A 19 8.30 22.78 -23.87
CA PRO A 19 9.69 22.53 -24.25
C PRO A 19 9.97 21.03 -24.19
N LEU A 20 10.67 20.54 -25.21
CA LEU A 20 11.14 19.17 -25.23
C LEU A 20 12.17 18.99 -24.10
N PRO A 21 12.14 17.87 -23.36
CA PRO A 21 13.22 17.55 -22.43
C PRO A 21 14.56 17.53 -23.16
N GLU A 22 15.56 18.21 -22.61
CA GLU A 22 16.92 18.28 -23.19
C GLU A 22 17.62 16.93 -23.17
N ASP A 23 17.32 16.10 -22.16
CA ASP A 23 17.88 14.77 -22.02
C ASP A 23 16.91 13.71 -22.56
N PRO A 24 17.38 12.76 -23.41
CA PRO A 24 16.55 11.64 -23.80
C PRO A 24 16.09 10.89 -22.55
N PRO A 25 14.87 10.34 -22.52
CA PRO A 25 14.41 9.54 -21.38
C PRO A 25 15.39 8.38 -21.20
N VAL A 26 16.14 8.42 -20.10
CA VAL A 26 17.08 7.36 -19.73
C VAL A 26 16.25 6.09 -19.58
N ALA A 27 16.65 5.02 -20.26
CA ALA A 27 15.96 3.73 -20.16
C ALA A 27 15.87 3.33 -18.68
N SER A 28 14.66 2.99 -18.23
CA SER A 28 14.45 2.52 -16.86
C SER A 28 15.29 1.27 -16.63
N ASP A 29 16.26 1.34 -15.73
CA ASP A 29 17.12 0.22 -15.32
C ASP A 29 16.38 -0.74 -14.37
N PHE A 30 15.34 -1.40 -14.90
CA PHE A 30 14.51 -2.38 -14.19
C PHE A 30 15.30 -3.59 -13.65
N ASN A 31 16.62 -3.66 -13.85
CA ASN A 31 17.53 -4.70 -13.33
C ASN A 31 18.20 -4.32 -11.99
N SER A 32 17.68 -3.31 -11.32
CA SER A 32 18.20 -2.82 -10.04
C SER A 32 17.90 -3.78 -8.88
N ALA A 33 18.78 -4.77 -8.68
CA ALA A 33 18.84 -5.55 -7.43
C ALA A 33 19.25 -4.67 -6.21
N ASP A 34 19.79 -3.47 -6.46
CA ASP A 34 20.06 -2.45 -5.46
C ASP A 34 18.86 -1.49 -5.35
N ALA A 35 18.25 -1.44 -4.16
CA ALA A 35 17.11 -0.57 -3.88
C ALA A 35 17.42 0.94 -4.02
N ARG A 36 18.70 1.32 -4.13
CA ARG A 36 19.14 2.73 -4.28
C ARG A 36 19.05 3.25 -5.71
N THR A 37 18.99 2.39 -6.72
CA THR A 37 18.99 2.78 -8.15
C THR A 37 17.59 2.84 -8.75
N VAL A 38 16.58 2.34 -8.05
CA VAL A 38 15.17 2.52 -8.44
C VAL A 38 14.67 3.88 -7.97
N ASN A 39 14.10 4.68 -8.89
CA ASN A 39 13.39 5.93 -8.61
C ASN A 39 12.05 5.72 -7.86
N VAL A 40 11.95 4.68 -7.03
CA VAL A 40 10.93 4.62 -5.98
C VAL A 40 11.42 5.55 -4.88
N GLY A 41 10.76 6.69 -4.71
CA GLY A 41 11.16 7.69 -3.73
C GLY A 41 11.39 7.02 -2.37
N SER A 42 12.59 7.21 -1.83
CA SER A 42 12.86 7.04 -0.39
C SER A 42 12.07 8.10 0.36
N GLY A 43 10.74 7.96 0.40
CA GLY A 43 9.84 8.77 1.23
C GLY A 43 9.95 8.42 2.72
N GLY A 44 10.87 7.52 3.09
CA GLY A 44 11.25 7.32 4.47
C GLY A 44 12.34 8.31 4.83
N GLN A 45 11.99 9.34 5.59
CA GLN A 45 12.91 9.95 6.55
C GLN A 45 13.67 8.80 7.22
N ALA A 46 14.95 8.63 6.89
CA ALA A 46 15.85 7.76 7.63
C ALA A 46 16.24 8.46 8.94
N SER A 47 15.24 8.86 9.72
CA SER A 47 15.43 9.15 11.13
C SER A 47 15.61 7.81 11.80
N ASP A 48 16.86 7.54 12.17
CA ASP A 48 17.33 6.50 13.06
C ASP A 48 16.21 5.63 13.66
N ILE A 49 15.89 4.51 12.99
CA ILE A 49 15.02 3.46 13.55
C ILE A 49 15.66 2.86 14.83
N SER A 50 16.88 3.28 15.18
CA SER A 50 17.63 2.83 16.35
C SER A 50 17.53 3.79 17.54
N ARG A 51 16.44 4.53 17.77
CA ARG A 51 16.18 5.12 19.11
C ARG A 51 14.72 5.54 19.36
N SER A 52 14.10 4.84 20.31
CA SER A 52 13.10 5.33 21.27
C SER A 52 11.85 6.05 20.73
N GLY A 53 11.25 5.58 19.64
CA GLY A 53 9.98 6.13 19.14
C GLY A 53 9.06 5.15 18.43
N PHE A 54 9.41 3.86 18.38
CA PHE A 54 8.45 2.82 18.04
C PHE A 54 7.59 2.55 19.27
N ASP A 55 6.72 3.50 19.59
CA ASP A 55 5.59 3.24 20.46
C ASP A 55 4.77 2.21 19.71
N GLY A 56 4.82 0.95 20.18
CA GLY A 56 4.17 -0.19 19.55
C GLY A 56 2.70 0.09 19.23
N GLU A 57 2.07 1.03 19.93
CA GLU A 57 0.76 1.65 19.65
C GLU A 57 0.55 2.10 18.19
N THR A 58 1.49 2.88 17.63
CA THR A 58 1.29 3.50 16.31
C THR A 58 1.46 2.47 15.19
N LEU A 59 2.40 1.53 15.35
CA LEU A 59 2.61 0.43 14.40
C LEU A 59 1.61 -0.73 14.59
N ALA A 60 1.04 -0.91 15.79
CA ALA A 60 0.02 -1.91 16.08
C ALA A 60 -1.28 -1.66 15.29
N SER A 61 -1.58 -0.42 14.94
CA SER A 61 -2.77 -0.05 14.16
C SER A 61 -2.68 -0.43 12.67
N THR A 62 -1.49 -0.73 12.15
CA THR A 62 -1.26 -0.99 10.72
C THR A 62 -1.10 -2.50 10.41
N GLY A 63 -1.57 -3.39 11.30
CA GLY A 63 -1.44 -4.84 11.13
C GLY A 63 -2.41 -5.67 11.98
N ARG A 64 -2.06 -6.93 12.25
CA ARG A 64 -2.77 -7.81 13.21
C ARG A 64 -2.54 -7.26 14.62
N GLN A 65 -3.55 -6.65 15.24
CA GLN A 65 -3.48 -6.30 16.66
C GLN A 65 -3.54 -7.57 17.52
N ALA A 66 -2.54 -7.75 18.39
CA ALA A 66 -2.65 -8.71 19.47
C ALA A 66 -3.77 -8.26 20.42
N LYS A 67 -4.70 -9.17 20.72
CA LYS A 67 -5.73 -8.99 21.74
C LYS A 67 -5.27 -9.72 22.99
N ASP A 68 -5.13 -9.00 24.10
CA ASP A 68 -4.81 -9.60 25.40
C ASP A 68 -6.05 -10.22 26.06
N GLY A 69 -5.83 -11.15 26.98
CA GLY A 69 -6.88 -11.79 27.79
C GLY A 69 -7.75 -12.79 27.03
N LEU A 70 -7.25 -13.35 25.93
CA LEU A 70 -7.91 -14.44 25.21
C LEU A 70 -7.68 -15.79 25.94
N ASP A 71 -8.68 -16.67 25.89
CA ASP A 71 -8.63 -18.01 26.50
C ASP A 71 -7.60 -18.96 25.86
N GLY A 72 -6.93 -18.51 24.79
CA GLY A 72 -5.92 -19.26 24.05
C GLY A 72 -5.27 -18.42 22.95
N ILE A 73 -4.39 -19.05 22.18
CA ILE A 73 -3.76 -18.41 21.02
C ILE A 73 -4.86 -18.08 19.99
N PRO A 74 -4.88 -16.87 19.40
CA PRO A 74 -5.79 -16.53 18.30
C PRO A 74 -5.72 -17.56 17.16
N ASN A 75 -6.86 -17.96 16.62
CA ASN A 75 -6.91 -18.97 15.58
C ASN A 75 -6.34 -18.51 14.22
N ASP A 76 -6.18 -17.20 14.01
CA ASP A 76 -5.52 -16.60 12.85
C ASP A 76 -3.99 -16.52 12.97
N ALA A 77 -3.44 -16.82 14.15
CA ALA A 77 -1.99 -16.92 14.37
C ALA A 77 -1.41 -18.27 13.91
N VAL A 78 -2.25 -19.27 13.67
CA VAL A 78 -1.87 -20.61 13.22
C VAL A 78 -2.18 -20.83 11.74
N THR A 79 -1.70 -21.94 11.17
CA THR A 79 -1.99 -22.30 9.78
C THR A 79 -3.49 -22.55 9.55
N ARG A 80 -3.92 -22.40 8.29
CA ARG A 80 -5.33 -22.55 7.88
C ARG A 80 -5.93 -23.91 8.29
N ASP A 81 -5.12 -24.96 8.29
CA ASP A 81 -5.54 -26.33 8.66
C ASP A 81 -5.66 -26.54 10.19
N ALA A 82 -5.09 -25.63 10.98
CA ALA A 82 -5.03 -25.74 12.44
C ALA A 82 -6.00 -24.79 13.15
N LYS A 83 -6.61 -23.81 12.46
CA LYS A 83 -7.45 -22.75 13.04
C LYS A 83 -8.71 -23.26 13.76
N ASP A 84 -9.16 -24.49 13.47
CA ASP A 84 -10.39 -25.08 14.03
C ASP A 84 -10.11 -26.08 15.17
N LYS A 85 -8.87 -26.12 15.67
CA LYS A 85 -8.47 -27.00 16.78
C LYS A 85 -8.93 -26.44 18.13
N ALA A 86 -9.21 -27.36 19.06
CA ALA A 86 -9.54 -27.01 20.43
C ALA A 86 -8.39 -26.26 21.12
N GLY A 87 -8.73 -25.30 22.00
CA GLY A 87 -7.75 -24.48 22.73
C GLY A 87 -7.28 -23.22 22.00
N LEU A 88 -7.86 -22.90 20.84
CA LEU A 88 -7.65 -21.64 20.14
C LEU A 88 -8.79 -20.66 20.41
N ALA A 89 -8.47 -19.37 20.49
CA ALA A 89 -9.47 -18.32 20.59
C ALA A 89 -9.98 -17.96 19.18
N GLN A 90 -11.30 -17.99 18.99
CA GLN A 90 -11.91 -17.61 17.71
C GLN A 90 -11.90 -16.08 17.58
N THR A 91 -11.00 -15.56 16.74
CA THR A 91 -10.84 -14.11 16.48
C THR A 91 -11.31 -13.71 15.08
N THR A 92 -11.70 -14.67 14.23
CA THR A 92 -12.29 -14.39 12.91
C THR A 92 -13.79 -14.13 13.01
N GLY A 93 -14.29 -13.24 12.14
CA GLY A 93 -15.72 -12.98 12.05
C GLY A 93 -16.52 -14.22 11.63
N LYS A 94 -17.84 -14.19 11.86
CA LYS A 94 -18.74 -15.26 11.41
C LYS A 94 -18.60 -15.43 9.90
N ASP A 95 -18.37 -16.66 9.45
CA ASP A 95 -18.43 -16.98 8.04
C ASP A 95 -19.89 -16.94 7.57
N TYR A 96 -20.19 -16.06 6.60
CA TYR A 96 -21.51 -15.93 5.99
C TYR A 96 -21.66 -16.77 4.71
N GLY A 97 -20.64 -17.54 4.35
CA GLY A 97 -20.58 -18.32 3.12
C GLY A 97 -20.26 -17.46 1.90
N THR A 98 -19.97 -18.11 0.77
CA THR A 98 -19.82 -17.44 -0.53
C THR A 98 -21.18 -16.97 -1.04
N PRO A 99 -21.30 -15.74 -1.57
CA PRO A 99 -22.53 -15.30 -2.19
C PRO A 99 -22.89 -16.24 -3.34
N SER A 100 -24.17 -16.61 -3.43
CA SER A 100 -24.67 -17.40 -4.55
C SER A 100 -24.35 -16.67 -5.86
N ALA A 101 -23.70 -17.33 -6.80
CA ALA A 101 -23.52 -16.78 -8.14
C ALA A 101 -24.90 -16.39 -8.69
N ALA A 102 -25.09 -15.11 -8.98
CA ALA A 102 -26.30 -14.64 -9.66
C ALA A 102 -26.41 -15.40 -10.99
N LYS A 103 -27.49 -16.15 -11.14
CA LYS A 103 -27.81 -16.90 -12.36
C LYS A 103 -28.46 -15.98 -13.39
#